data_AF-A0A6C8XRM6-F1
#
_entry.id   AF-A0A6C8XRM6-F1
#
_cell.length_a   1.000
_cell.length_b   1.000
_cell.length_c   1.000
_cell.angle_alpha   90.00
_cell.angle_beta   90.00
_cell.angle_gamma   90.00
#
_symmetry.space_group_name_H-M   'P 1'
#
loop_
_entity.id
_entity.type
_entity.pdbx_description
1 polymer ?
#
loop_
_entity_poly.entity_id
_entity_poly.type
_entity_poly.pdbx_seq_one_letter_code
_entity_poly.pdbx_strand_id
1 'polypeptide(L)'
;MQRNLPHIISQATNAPLLLEPAYARVFFCALGRESGAGSLQIPQNLESLDQAGMELVTGNYMSGDKPRARFYQVVNGIAVLPVSGTLVHKLGGMRPFSGMTGYDGITARLQQAMDDPEVKGVLLDIDSPGGQAAGAFDCADMIYRLGEQKTVWALANDLSCSAAMLLASACSRRLVTQTSRIGSIGVVMAHTSYASLLEQEGIDITLIYSGSHKVDLSETRELPESVRMDYQQRMDDARMMFAEKVAQYTGLSVDAVMATEAAIYDGQAGIDAGLADEMVNAADAVTVMTAALKSKSRGNNMAELTATEAAAQENQRVMGIIGCPEAKGREQLAQMLASQPGMSVTQAQAILAAAAPQQEVVSEADRIMALEEADGRGTLAATLAAMPDMTAERAKTILAATPRMDATSLSDSILSLDEAKGREELAGKLATTPGMTVEQARELLAAAPDTSGSGGVSMNNVFDQFMRAQSPSAVSGGGSQGDDTTMQLMMGIPGTAAAEKGGK
;
A
#
# COMPACT_ATOMS: atom_id res chain seq x y z
N MET A 1 39.54 -25.54 54.22
CA MET A 1 40.17 -24.37 53.57
C MET A 1 39.75 -23.12 54.31
N GLN A 2 40.68 -22.41 54.98
CA GLN A 2 40.37 -21.06 55.45
C GLN A 2 40.13 -20.18 54.21
N ARG A 3 38.95 -19.57 54.11
CA ARG A 3 38.64 -18.61 53.04
C ARG A 3 39.46 -17.36 53.32
N ASN A 4 40.47 -17.09 52.50
CA ASN A 4 41.28 -15.87 52.60
C ASN A 4 40.50 -14.69 51.99
N LEU A 5 39.44 -14.28 52.68
CA LEU A 5 38.54 -13.19 52.27
C LEU A 5 39.29 -11.88 52.02
N PRO A 6 40.28 -11.45 52.84
CA PRO A 6 41.05 -10.24 52.56
C PRO A 6 41.76 -10.27 51.19
N HIS A 7 42.30 -11.42 50.79
CA HIS A 7 42.93 -11.59 49.49
C HIS A 7 41.92 -11.56 48.34
N ILE A 8 40.75 -12.17 48.51
CA ILE A 8 39.69 -12.16 47.49
C ILE A 8 39.14 -10.74 47.30
N ILE A 9 38.93 -9.99 48.38
CA ILE A 9 38.46 -8.61 48.34
C ILE A 9 39.48 -7.70 47.64
N SER A 10 40.78 -7.88 47.90
CA SER A 10 41.81 -7.07 47.26
C SER A 10 41.97 -7.36 45.76
N GLN A 11 41.62 -8.56 45.30
CA GLN A 11 41.56 -8.90 43.87
C GLN A 11 40.26 -8.42 43.22
N ALA A 12 39.17 -8.32 43.98
CA ALA A 12 37.85 -7.95 43.48
C ALA A 12 37.57 -6.43 43.49
N THR A 13 38.31 -5.65 44.27
CA THR A 13 38.14 -4.19 44.40
C THR A 13 39.30 -3.45 43.76
N ASN A 14 39.04 -2.26 43.20
CA ASN A 14 40.03 -1.43 42.48
C ASN A 14 40.75 -2.11 41.29
N ALA A 15 40.17 -3.17 40.75
CA ALA A 15 40.66 -3.86 39.56
C ALA A 15 39.51 -4.07 38.56
N PRO A 16 39.77 -3.96 37.24
CA PRO A 16 38.78 -4.28 36.23
C PRO A 16 38.48 -5.78 36.23
N LEU A 17 37.23 -6.16 36.51
CA LEU A 17 36.79 -7.55 36.49
C LEU A 17 35.98 -7.85 35.23
N LEU A 18 36.37 -8.88 34.49
CA LEU A 18 35.61 -9.38 33.36
C LEU A 18 34.51 -10.33 33.84
N LEU A 19 33.40 -9.76 34.32
CA LEU A 19 32.25 -10.52 34.84
C LEU A 19 30.96 -10.13 34.09
N GLU A 20 30.05 -11.11 33.99
CA GLU A 20 28.67 -10.87 33.58
C GLU A 20 27.97 -9.99 34.64
N PRO A 21 27.19 -8.95 34.28
CA PRO A 21 26.56 -8.07 35.28
C PRO A 21 25.70 -8.79 36.31
N ALA A 22 24.90 -9.79 35.89
CA ALA A 22 24.08 -10.60 36.79
C ALA A 22 24.95 -11.39 37.80
N TYR A 23 26.04 -11.99 37.30
CA TYR A 23 26.99 -12.70 38.15
C TYR A 23 27.79 -11.75 39.05
N ALA A 24 28.20 -10.59 38.55
CA ALA A 24 28.89 -9.56 39.32
C ALA A 24 28.02 -9.08 40.48
N ARG A 25 26.74 -8.83 40.24
CA ARG A 25 25.77 -8.46 41.28
C ARG A 25 25.69 -9.51 42.39
N VAL A 26 25.54 -10.78 42.03
CA VAL A 26 25.52 -11.89 43.01
C VAL A 26 26.87 -12.03 43.73
N PHE A 27 27.97 -11.96 42.99
CA PHE A 27 29.33 -12.08 43.50
C PHE A 27 29.65 -10.98 44.53
N PHE A 28 29.33 -9.72 44.22
CA PHE A 28 29.56 -8.60 45.14
C PHE A 28 28.57 -8.57 46.31
N CYS A 29 27.33 -9.05 46.15
CA CYS A 29 26.42 -9.26 47.27
C CYS A 29 26.94 -10.34 48.24
N ALA A 30 27.47 -11.45 47.71
CA ALA A 30 28.06 -12.52 48.52
C ALA A 30 29.35 -12.06 49.21
N LEU A 31 30.21 -11.35 48.49
CA LEU A 31 31.46 -10.80 49.02
C LEU A 31 31.20 -9.72 50.07
N GLY A 32 30.21 -8.85 49.84
CA GLY A 32 29.78 -7.82 50.78
C GLY A 32 29.29 -8.41 52.10
N ARG A 33 28.46 -9.47 52.04
CA ARG A 33 27.98 -10.20 53.22
C ARG A 33 29.11 -10.82 54.03
N GLU A 34 30.04 -11.50 53.38
CA GLU A 34 31.15 -12.18 54.07
C GLU A 34 32.23 -11.20 54.58
N SER A 35 32.26 -9.97 54.05
CA SER A 35 33.19 -8.90 54.45
C SER A 35 32.62 -7.93 55.48
N GLY A 36 31.33 -8.04 55.82
CA GLY A 36 30.66 -7.16 56.79
C GLY A 36 30.27 -5.79 56.23
N ALA A 37 30.17 -5.65 54.91
CA ALA A 37 29.68 -4.42 54.29
C ALA A 37 28.18 -4.21 54.57
N GLY A 38 27.81 -3.00 55.00
CA GLY A 38 26.43 -2.68 55.36
C GLY A 38 25.50 -2.41 54.17
N SER A 39 26.06 -2.05 53.01
CA SER A 39 25.30 -1.86 51.77
C SER A 39 26.20 -1.98 50.54
N LEU A 40 25.58 -2.30 49.40
CA LEU A 40 26.20 -2.27 48.08
C LEU A 40 25.45 -1.26 47.20
N GLN A 41 26.16 -0.28 46.67
CA GLN A 41 25.60 0.70 45.74
C GLN A 41 26.01 0.38 44.31
N ILE A 42 25.05 0.44 43.39
CA ILE A 42 25.24 0.25 41.95
C ILE A 42 24.84 1.55 41.27
N PRO A 43 25.77 2.49 41.07
CA PRO A 43 25.46 3.86 40.62
C PRO A 43 24.78 3.91 39.26
N GLN A 44 25.16 3.00 38.35
CA GLN A 44 24.62 2.92 36.99
C GLN A 44 23.12 2.60 36.95
N ASN A 45 22.61 1.91 37.96
CA ASN A 45 21.20 1.49 38.04
C ASN A 45 20.42 2.24 39.12
N LEU A 46 21.05 3.21 39.81
CA LEU A 46 20.51 3.89 41.00
C LEU A 46 19.99 2.90 42.07
N GLU A 47 20.60 1.72 42.14
CA GLU A 47 20.19 0.63 43.04
C GLU A 47 21.10 0.63 44.29
N SER A 48 20.50 0.54 45.47
CA SER A 48 21.22 0.38 46.75
C SER A 48 20.65 -0.84 47.47
N LEU A 49 21.49 -1.83 47.71
CA LEU A 49 21.13 -3.07 48.41
C LEU A 49 21.67 -3.00 49.83
N ASP A 50 20.79 -3.05 50.81
CA ASP A 50 21.16 -3.23 52.21
C ASP A 50 21.50 -4.70 52.51
N GLN A 51 21.82 -5.01 53.76
CA GLN A 51 22.22 -6.36 54.16
C GLN A 51 21.15 -7.42 53.84
N ALA A 52 19.87 -7.10 54.04
CA ALA A 52 18.75 -7.97 53.71
C ALA A 52 18.57 -8.14 52.19
N GLY A 53 18.74 -7.06 51.42
CA GLY A 53 18.72 -7.09 49.96
C GLY A 53 19.85 -7.94 49.37
N MET A 54 21.08 -7.81 49.90
CA MET A 54 22.21 -8.66 49.49
C MET A 54 21.98 -10.15 49.83
N GLU A 55 21.35 -10.43 50.98
CA GLU A 55 20.98 -11.79 51.38
C GLU A 55 19.92 -12.39 50.46
N LEU A 56 18.89 -11.62 50.09
CA LEU A 56 17.86 -12.06 49.14
C LEU A 56 18.46 -12.38 47.77
N VAL A 57 19.36 -11.54 47.27
CA VAL A 57 20.02 -11.73 45.96
C VAL A 57 20.90 -13.00 45.95
N THR A 58 21.63 -13.24 47.04
CA THR A 58 22.49 -14.43 47.16
C THR A 58 21.69 -15.70 47.44
N GLY A 59 20.61 -15.59 48.23
CA GLY A 59 19.67 -16.66 48.52
C GLY A 59 18.96 -17.15 47.25
N ASN A 60 18.45 -16.24 46.43
CA ASN A 60 17.78 -16.56 45.16
C ASN A 60 18.72 -17.25 44.16
N TYR A 61 20.00 -16.90 44.14
CA TYR A 61 20.99 -17.58 43.30
C TYR A 61 21.28 -19.02 43.78
N MET A 62 21.30 -19.25 45.09
CA MET A 62 21.62 -20.55 45.70
C MET A 62 20.42 -21.51 45.75
N SER A 63 19.18 -21.02 45.72
CA SER A 63 17.95 -21.82 45.79
C SER A 63 17.57 -22.50 44.46
N GLY A 64 18.33 -22.30 43.39
CA GLY A 64 18.07 -22.94 42.09
C GLY A 64 17.06 -22.20 41.19
N ASP A 65 16.38 -21.18 41.73
CA ASP A 65 15.66 -20.17 40.94
C ASP A 65 16.66 -19.21 40.31
N LYS A 66 17.45 -19.70 39.34
CA LYS A 66 18.30 -18.82 38.54
C LYS A 66 17.38 -17.77 37.90
N PRO A 67 17.47 -16.47 38.24
CA PRO A 67 16.87 -15.48 37.38
C PRO A 67 17.49 -15.70 35.99
N ARG A 68 16.65 -15.94 34.98
CA ARG A 68 17.14 -16.06 33.60
C ARG A 68 18.02 -14.84 33.35
N ALA A 69 19.28 -15.07 32.98
CA ALA A 69 20.19 -13.99 32.65
C ALA A 69 19.63 -13.26 31.42
N ARG A 70 18.94 -12.15 31.66
CA ARG A 70 18.37 -11.29 30.63
C ARG A 70 19.41 -10.25 30.23
N PHE A 71 19.60 -10.08 28.93
CA PHE A 71 20.42 -8.97 28.41
C PHE A 71 19.58 -7.72 28.12
N TYR A 72 18.42 -7.61 28.76
CA TYR A 72 17.44 -6.54 28.64
C TYR A 72 16.67 -6.37 29.96
N GLN A 73 16.03 -5.22 30.14
CA GLN A 73 15.14 -4.99 31.28
C GLN A 73 13.71 -5.40 30.93
N VAL A 74 12.94 -5.85 31.93
CA VAL A 74 11.50 -6.09 31.78
C VAL A 74 10.75 -5.18 32.72
N VAL A 75 9.92 -4.29 32.17
CA VAL A 75 9.12 -3.33 32.92
C VAL A 75 7.65 -3.53 32.54
N ASN A 76 6.80 -3.86 33.52
CA ASN A 76 5.36 -4.14 33.29
C ASN A 76 5.08 -5.23 32.24
N GLY A 77 6.00 -6.19 32.07
CA GLY A 77 5.93 -7.25 31.06
C GLY A 77 6.39 -6.81 29.67
N ILE A 78 6.97 -5.62 29.52
CA ILE A 78 7.61 -5.17 28.27
C ILE A 78 9.12 -5.35 28.40
N ALA A 79 9.73 -6.07 27.46
CA ALA A 79 11.19 -6.13 27.36
C ALA A 79 11.70 -4.86 26.66
N VAL A 80 12.59 -4.12 27.31
CA VAL A 80 13.22 -2.90 26.75
C VAL A 80 14.61 -3.25 26.27
N LEU A 81 14.81 -3.22 24.94
CA LEU A 81 16.03 -3.61 24.27
C LEU A 81 16.75 -2.36 23.74
N PRO A 82 17.94 -2.01 24.30
CA PRO A 82 18.67 -0.85 23.83
C PRO A 82 19.33 -1.12 22.47
N VAL A 83 19.19 -0.15 21.56
CA VAL A 83 19.83 -0.09 20.25
C VAL A 83 20.53 1.26 20.15
N SER A 84 21.79 1.31 20.57
CA SER A 84 22.51 2.58 20.76
C SER A 84 23.80 2.67 19.94
N GLY A 85 24.09 3.89 19.50
CA GLY A 85 25.28 4.27 18.73
C GLY A 85 25.43 3.52 17.39
N THR A 86 26.64 3.47 16.86
CA THR A 86 26.87 2.96 15.50
C THR A 86 26.56 1.47 15.38
N LEU A 87 25.80 1.11 14.36
CA LEU A 87 25.38 -0.27 14.10
C LEU A 87 26.39 -1.01 13.21
N VAL A 88 26.72 -2.25 13.57
CA VAL A 88 27.70 -3.08 12.85
C VAL A 88 27.17 -4.49 12.60
N HIS A 89 27.69 -5.17 11.57
CA HIS A 89 27.21 -6.50 11.20
C HIS A 89 27.35 -7.51 12.35
N LYS A 90 28.57 -7.66 12.86
CA LYS A 90 28.88 -8.58 13.97
C LYS A 90 29.76 -7.87 14.97
N LEU A 91 29.36 -7.91 16.23
CA LEU A 91 30.16 -7.32 17.31
C LEU A 91 31.19 -8.31 17.86
N GLY A 92 30.92 -9.63 17.76
CA GLY A 92 31.81 -10.66 18.30
C GLY A 92 31.89 -10.67 19.84
N GLY A 93 32.85 -11.42 20.41
CA GLY A 93 32.96 -11.67 21.86
C GLY A 93 33.67 -10.58 22.68
N MET A 94 34.18 -9.51 22.06
CA MET A 94 34.75 -8.35 22.77
C MET A 94 33.76 -7.19 22.75
N ARG A 95 33.44 -6.68 23.95
CA ARG A 95 32.47 -5.61 24.21
C ARG A 95 32.81 -4.34 23.40
N PRO A 96 31.79 -3.52 23.06
CA PRO A 96 31.95 -2.33 22.22
C PRO A 96 32.90 -1.33 22.89
N PHE A 97 34.02 -1.04 22.24
CA PHE A 97 34.67 0.24 22.44
C PHE A 97 33.79 1.30 21.74
N SER A 98 33.50 2.41 22.42
CA SER A 98 32.85 3.59 21.81
C SER A 98 31.38 3.46 21.39
N GLY A 99 30.56 2.73 22.15
CA GLY A 99 29.09 2.85 22.04
C GLY A 99 28.43 2.18 20.83
N MET A 100 29.10 1.24 20.17
CA MET A 100 28.54 0.50 19.02
C MET A 100 27.59 -0.63 19.43
N THR A 101 26.67 -1.00 18.54
CA THR A 101 25.75 -2.15 18.71
C THR A 101 25.80 -3.08 17.50
N GLY A 102 25.96 -4.38 17.72
CA GLY A 102 25.92 -5.39 16.65
C GLY A 102 24.53 -5.92 16.35
N TYR A 103 24.20 -6.14 15.08
CA TYR A 103 22.93 -6.76 14.67
C TYR A 103 22.76 -8.18 15.22
N ASP A 104 23.85 -8.93 15.37
CA ASP A 104 23.90 -10.23 16.04
C ASP A 104 23.42 -10.14 17.50
N GLY A 105 23.88 -9.13 18.23
CA GLY A 105 23.46 -8.86 19.60
C GLY A 105 22.00 -8.44 19.71
N ILE A 106 21.51 -7.59 18.80
CA ILE A 106 20.09 -7.18 18.75
C ILE A 106 19.21 -8.41 18.52
N THR A 107 19.54 -9.22 17.51
CA THR A 107 18.78 -10.42 17.16
C THR A 107 18.76 -11.43 18.32
N ALA A 108 19.90 -11.66 18.98
CA ALA A 108 19.98 -12.57 20.12
C ALA A 108 19.11 -12.11 21.31
N ARG A 109 19.13 -10.82 21.64
CA ARG A 109 18.27 -10.25 22.70
C ARG A 109 16.79 -10.36 22.33
N LEU A 110 16.46 -10.08 21.07
CA LEU A 110 15.09 -10.15 20.59
C LEU A 110 14.56 -11.58 20.69
N GLN A 111 15.31 -12.57 20.21
CA GLN A 111 14.94 -13.98 20.32
C GLN A 111 14.77 -14.41 21.78
N GLN A 112 15.70 -14.01 22.65
CA GLN A 112 15.58 -14.29 24.09
C GLN A 112 14.28 -13.71 24.68
N ALA A 113 13.90 -12.49 24.29
CA ALA A 113 12.65 -11.86 24.73
C ALA A 113 11.40 -12.56 24.16
N MET A 114 11.47 -13.10 22.94
CA MET A 114 10.40 -13.91 22.35
C MET A 114 10.15 -15.19 23.16
N ASP A 115 11.21 -15.84 23.64
CA ASP A 115 11.12 -17.09 24.39
C ASP A 115 10.81 -16.89 25.90
N ASP A 116 10.79 -15.65 26.37
CA ASP A 116 10.61 -15.31 27.79
C ASP A 116 9.12 -15.21 28.17
N PRO A 117 8.59 -16.11 29.02
CA PRO A 117 7.16 -16.12 29.37
C PRO A 117 6.72 -14.90 30.18
N GLU A 118 7.64 -14.16 30.82
CA GLU A 118 7.30 -12.92 31.54
C GLU A 118 7.16 -11.72 30.58
N VAL A 119 7.63 -11.85 29.34
CA VAL A 119 7.59 -10.80 28.32
C VAL A 119 6.33 -10.95 27.46
N LYS A 120 5.52 -9.89 27.45
CA LYS A 120 4.28 -9.76 26.68
C LYS A 120 4.45 -8.95 25.39
N GLY A 121 5.53 -8.18 25.30
CA GLY A 121 5.88 -7.39 24.12
C GLY A 121 7.27 -6.79 24.28
N VAL A 122 7.82 -6.25 23.19
CA VAL A 122 9.18 -5.73 23.12
C VAL A 122 9.19 -4.28 22.67
N LEU A 123 9.93 -3.43 23.36
CA LEU A 123 10.22 -2.07 22.94
C LEU A 123 11.71 -1.97 22.58
N LEU A 124 12.01 -1.68 21.31
CA LEU A 124 13.35 -1.29 20.89
C LEU A 124 13.54 0.18 21.26
N ASP A 125 14.41 0.46 22.23
CA ASP A 125 14.80 1.82 22.63
C ASP A 125 16.00 2.24 21.78
N ILE A 126 15.73 3.06 20.76
CA ILE A 126 16.68 3.39 19.69
C ILE A 126 17.25 4.79 19.91
N ASP A 127 18.58 4.84 19.96
CA ASP A 127 19.40 6.05 19.93
C ASP A 127 20.64 5.79 19.05
N SER A 128 20.45 5.80 17.74
CA SER A 128 21.46 5.38 16.78
C SER A 128 21.43 6.18 15.47
N PRO A 129 22.60 6.62 14.96
CA PRO A 129 22.73 7.21 13.63
C PRO A 129 22.65 6.17 12.49
N GLY A 130 22.52 4.89 12.81
CA GLY A 130 22.66 3.78 11.86
C GLY A 130 24.10 3.26 11.82
N GLY A 131 24.53 2.74 10.67
CA GLY A 131 25.86 2.17 10.52
C GLY A 131 26.01 1.29 9.28
N GLN A 132 26.63 0.12 9.43
CA GLN A 132 26.94 -0.76 8.32
C GLN A 132 25.66 -1.33 7.68
N ALA A 133 25.58 -1.30 6.34
CA ALA A 133 24.50 -1.95 5.59
C ALA A 133 24.54 -3.49 5.70
N ALA A 134 25.74 -4.07 5.84
CA ALA A 134 25.92 -5.51 5.99
C ALA A 134 25.19 -6.03 7.23
N GLY A 135 24.24 -6.96 7.03
CA GLY A 135 23.41 -7.56 8.08
C GLY A 135 22.26 -6.68 8.59
N ALA A 136 22.16 -5.41 8.17
CA ALA A 136 21.09 -4.51 8.60
C ALA A 136 19.72 -5.00 8.11
N PHE A 137 19.64 -5.37 6.83
CA PHE A 137 18.44 -5.90 6.19
C PHE A 137 18.00 -7.22 6.81
N ASP A 138 18.92 -8.16 7.01
CA ASP A 138 18.61 -9.45 7.65
C ASP A 138 18.09 -9.27 9.08
N CYS A 139 18.65 -8.31 9.83
CA CYS A 139 18.19 -7.95 11.17
C CYS A 139 16.78 -7.36 11.14
N ALA A 140 16.49 -6.44 10.21
CA ALA A 140 15.17 -5.86 10.03
C ALA A 140 14.12 -6.91 9.67
N ASP A 141 14.44 -7.81 8.73
CA ASP A 141 13.58 -8.94 8.36
C ASP A 141 13.29 -9.85 9.55
N MET A 142 14.28 -10.07 10.42
CA MET A 142 14.10 -10.83 11.65
C MET A 142 13.20 -10.12 12.66
N ILE A 143 13.37 -8.80 12.85
CA ILE A 143 12.50 -7.99 13.71
C ILE A 143 11.05 -8.09 13.22
N TYR A 144 10.84 -7.89 11.92
CA TYR A 144 9.52 -7.96 11.31
C TYR A 144 8.86 -9.33 11.53
N ARG A 145 9.59 -10.42 11.24
CA ARG A 145 9.10 -11.79 11.43
C ARG A 145 8.79 -12.13 12.90
N LEU A 146 9.68 -11.76 13.82
CA LEU A 146 9.47 -12.05 15.25
C LEU A 146 8.35 -11.18 15.85
N GLY A 147 8.06 -10.03 15.23
CA GLY A 147 6.91 -9.18 15.56
C GLY A 147 5.56 -9.89 15.45
N GLU A 148 5.46 -10.96 14.67
CA GLU A 148 4.26 -11.81 14.58
C GLU A 148 4.06 -12.68 15.84
N GLN A 149 5.13 -13.02 16.57
CA GLN A 149 5.06 -13.84 17.78
C GLN A 149 4.69 -13.02 19.01
N LYS A 150 5.40 -11.91 19.22
CA LYS A 150 5.06 -10.91 20.23
C LYS A 150 5.26 -9.53 19.62
N THR A 151 4.33 -8.63 19.92
CA THR A 151 4.36 -7.25 19.43
C THR A 151 5.71 -6.59 19.72
N VAL A 152 6.37 -6.10 18.68
CA VAL A 152 7.59 -5.28 18.76
C VAL A 152 7.26 -3.85 18.36
N TRP A 153 7.55 -2.90 19.24
CA TRP A 153 7.48 -1.46 19.00
C TRP A 153 8.90 -0.87 18.99
N ALA A 154 9.07 0.25 18.31
CA ALA A 154 10.27 1.08 18.37
C ALA A 154 9.96 2.39 19.09
N LEU A 155 10.91 2.88 19.89
CA LEU A 155 10.98 4.24 20.37
C LEU A 155 12.26 4.87 19.82
N ALA A 156 12.12 5.89 18.97
CA ALA A 156 13.21 6.79 18.66
C ALA A 156 13.33 7.80 19.79
N ASN A 157 14.21 7.52 20.75
CA ASN A 157 14.35 8.33 21.96
C ASN A 157 15.00 9.67 21.64
N ASP A 158 16.13 9.63 20.92
CA ASP A 158 16.79 10.81 20.33
C ASP A 158 17.05 10.62 18.84
N LEU A 159 17.64 9.50 18.44
CA LEU A 159 18.07 9.30 17.06
C LEU A 159 17.66 7.93 16.52
N SER A 160 17.01 7.88 15.36
CA SER A 160 16.75 6.66 14.61
C SER A 160 16.92 6.93 13.12
N CYS A 161 18.17 7.06 12.69
CA CYS A 161 18.55 7.39 11.32
C CYS A 161 19.20 6.22 10.57
N SER A 162 19.09 6.21 9.25
CA SER A 162 19.74 5.23 8.37
C SER A 162 19.42 3.80 8.79
N ALA A 163 20.40 2.92 8.97
CA ALA A 163 20.15 1.54 9.36
C ALA A 163 19.29 1.40 10.64
N ALA A 164 19.30 2.36 11.57
CA ALA A 164 18.41 2.34 12.72
C ALA A 164 16.94 2.58 12.32
N MET A 165 16.68 3.48 11.37
CA MET A 165 15.36 3.68 10.77
C MET A 165 14.88 2.43 10.04
N LEU A 166 15.78 1.67 9.40
CA LEU A 166 15.44 0.37 8.81
C LEU A 166 14.90 -0.59 9.88
N LEU A 167 15.60 -0.73 11.02
CA LEU A 167 15.14 -1.58 12.12
C LEU A 167 13.82 -1.07 12.74
N ALA A 168 13.70 0.25 12.92
CA ALA A 168 12.48 0.86 13.45
C ALA A 168 11.29 0.64 12.51
N SER A 169 11.50 0.75 11.19
CA SER A 169 10.44 0.54 10.18
C SER A 169 9.83 -0.86 10.27
N ALA A 170 10.64 -1.88 10.58
CA ALA A 170 10.21 -3.26 10.77
C ALA A 170 9.34 -3.50 12.02
N CYS A 171 9.26 -2.52 12.94
CA CYS A 171 8.41 -2.62 14.12
C CYS A 171 6.95 -2.26 13.82
N SER A 172 6.02 -2.93 14.49
CA SER A 172 4.58 -2.75 14.31
C SER A 172 4.03 -1.38 14.74
N ARG A 173 4.78 -0.64 15.55
CA ARG A 173 4.51 0.76 15.91
C ARG A 173 5.81 1.48 16.23
N ARG A 174 5.92 2.73 15.82
CA ARG A 174 7.10 3.59 15.89
C ARG A 174 6.74 4.86 16.65
N LEU A 175 7.26 4.95 17.85
CA LEU A 175 7.10 6.09 18.74
C LEU A 175 8.29 7.03 18.55
N VAL A 176 8.02 8.33 18.61
CA VAL A 176 9.04 9.39 18.51
C VAL A 176 8.91 10.35 19.70
N THR A 177 10.01 10.96 20.10
CA THR A 177 9.98 12.10 21.03
C THR A 177 9.90 13.41 20.26
N GLN A 178 9.61 14.51 20.96
CA GLN A 178 9.43 15.82 20.34
C GLN A 178 10.64 16.28 19.51
N THR A 179 11.85 15.93 19.94
CA THR A 179 13.11 16.34 19.30
C THR A 179 13.82 15.18 18.61
N SER A 180 13.21 13.99 18.55
CA SER A 180 13.87 12.85 17.94
C SER A 180 14.07 13.08 16.45
N ARG A 181 15.22 12.63 15.93
CA ARG A 181 15.58 12.69 14.52
C ARG A 181 15.45 11.32 13.90
N ILE A 182 14.63 11.20 12.86
CA ILE A 182 14.40 9.94 12.14
C ILE A 182 14.59 10.11 10.64
N GLY A 183 14.60 9.00 9.89
CA GLY A 183 14.78 9.01 8.44
C GLY A 183 16.21 8.69 8.03
N SER A 184 16.81 9.52 7.18
CA SER A 184 18.12 9.22 6.56
C SER A 184 18.12 7.89 5.81
N ILE A 185 17.03 7.62 5.09
CA ILE A 185 16.82 6.38 4.33
C ILE A 185 17.66 6.45 3.04
N GLY A 186 18.89 5.96 3.16
CA GLY A 186 19.87 5.96 2.08
C GLY A 186 21.14 5.24 2.48
N VAL A 187 22.05 5.13 1.52
CA VAL A 187 23.37 4.52 1.68
C VAL A 187 24.42 5.47 1.13
N VAL A 188 25.62 5.39 1.69
CA VAL A 188 26.75 6.20 1.25
C VAL A 188 28.03 5.38 1.30
N MET A 189 28.93 5.66 0.38
CA MET A 189 30.31 5.20 0.38
C MET A 189 31.21 6.43 0.26
N ALA A 190 32.17 6.55 1.17
CA ALA A 190 33.20 7.56 1.09
C ALA A 190 34.45 6.96 0.41
N HIS A 191 34.96 7.63 -0.63
CA HIS A 191 36.26 7.35 -1.23
C HIS A 191 37.16 8.58 -1.06
N THR A 192 38.41 8.35 -0.70
CA THR A 192 39.42 9.39 -0.54
C THR A 192 40.57 9.12 -1.52
N SER A 193 40.97 10.14 -2.27
CA SER A 193 42.18 10.08 -3.10
C SER A 193 43.30 10.91 -2.50
N TYR A 194 44.46 10.27 -2.31
CA TYR A 194 45.72 10.89 -1.92
C TYR A 194 46.63 11.18 -3.12
N ALA A 195 46.16 11.02 -4.36
CA ALA A 195 46.97 11.16 -5.57
C ALA A 195 47.78 12.47 -5.61
N SER A 196 47.11 13.61 -5.39
CA SER A 196 47.77 14.92 -5.41
C SER A 196 48.73 15.12 -4.24
N LEU A 197 48.48 14.50 -3.08
CA LEU A 197 49.41 14.54 -1.95
C LEU A 197 50.67 13.74 -2.26
N LEU A 198 50.51 12.54 -2.83
CA LEU A 198 51.63 11.69 -3.23
C LEU A 198 52.48 12.35 -4.32
N GLU A 199 51.85 13.01 -5.29
CA GLU A 199 52.54 13.79 -6.32
C GLU A 199 53.38 14.93 -5.73
N GLN A 200 52.83 15.68 -4.77
CA GLN A 200 53.54 16.76 -4.07
C GLN A 200 54.76 16.25 -3.28
N GLU A 201 54.65 15.07 -2.67
CA GLU A 201 55.73 14.41 -1.94
C GLU A 201 56.73 13.68 -2.87
N GLY A 202 56.49 13.67 -4.18
CA GLY A 202 57.33 12.98 -5.17
C GLY A 202 57.30 11.45 -5.06
N ILE A 203 56.21 10.89 -4.53
CA ILE A 203 56.02 9.45 -4.35
C ILE A 203 55.22 8.89 -5.54
N ASP A 204 55.84 8.04 -6.34
CA ASP A 204 55.18 7.30 -7.41
C ASP A 204 54.91 5.84 -7.00
N ILE A 205 53.63 5.44 -7.03
CA ILE A 205 53.18 4.09 -6.65
C ILE A 205 52.67 3.36 -7.91
N THR A 206 53.46 2.41 -8.39
CA THR A 206 53.04 1.51 -9.48
C THR A 206 52.36 0.25 -8.92
N LEU A 207 51.06 0.09 -9.20
CA LEU A 207 50.30 -1.09 -8.79
C LEU A 207 50.40 -2.21 -9.85
N ILE A 208 50.80 -3.41 -9.44
CA ILE A 208 50.84 -4.63 -10.27
C ILE A 208 49.76 -5.59 -9.75
N TYR A 209 48.78 -5.93 -10.58
CA TYR A 209 47.60 -6.69 -10.15
C TYR A 209 47.01 -7.54 -11.28
N SER A 210 46.31 -8.61 -10.90
CA SER A 210 45.51 -9.43 -11.81
C SER A 210 44.05 -8.96 -11.82
N GLY A 211 43.52 -8.66 -13.01
CA GLY A 211 42.14 -8.22 -13.24
C GLY A 211 41.92 -6.71 -13.08
N SER A 212 41.22 -6.08 -14.02
CA SER A 212 41.05 -4.61 -14.09
C SER A 212 40.44 -3.98 -12.84
N HIS A 213 39.51 -4.69 -12.19
CA HIS A 213 38.78 -4.20 -11.02
C HIS A 213 39.49 -4.41 -9.68
N LYS A 214 40.67 -5.06 -9.65
CA LYS A 214 41.36 -5.44 -8.41
C LYS A 214 41.83 -4.24 -7.57
N VAL A 215 41.91 -3.09 -8.21
CA VAL A 215 42.41 -1.82 -7.69
C VAL A 215 41.38 -0.69 -7.89
N ASP A 216 40.12 -1.05 -8.11
CA ASP A 216 39.01 -0.10 -7.99
C ASP A 216 39.01 0.49 -6.57
N LEU A 217 38.63 1.76 -6.46
CA LEU A 217 38.67 2.53 -5.21
C LEU A 217 40.06 2.67 -4.57
N SER A 218 41.14 2.40 -5.31
CA SER A 218 42.49 2.69 -4.83
C SER A 218 42.62 4.17 -4.45
N GLU A 219 43.19 4.43 -3.28
CA GLU A 219 43.36 5.78 -2.73
C GLU A 219 44.61 6.48 -3.29
N THR A 220 45.50 5.76 -3.98
CA THR A 220 46.79 6.30 -4.44
C THR A 220 46.71 7.00 -5.79
N ARG A 221 45.54 7.03 -6.41
CA ARG A 221 45.30 7.60 -7.75
C ARG A 221 43.90 8.19 -7.81
N GLU A 222 43.68 9.08 -8.77
CA GLU A 222 42.34 9.62 -9.04
C GLU A 222 41.35 8.49 -9.36
N LEU A 223 40.12 8.64 -8.85
CA LEU A 223 39.06 7.65 -9.06
C LEU A 223 38.63 7.68 -10.54
N PRO A 224 38.79 6.59 -11.31
CA PRO A 224 38.36 6.58 -12.70
C PRO A 224 36.84 6.77 -12.79
N GLU A 225 36.39 7.56 -13.77
CA GLU A 225 34.97 7.87 -13.95
C GLU A 225 34.10 6.62 -14.13
N SER A 226 34.59 5.60 -14.85
CA SER A 226 33.88 4.34 -15.03
C SER A 226 33.68 3.58 -13.70
N VAL A 227 34.67 3.63 -12.81
CA VAL A 227 34.58 3.02 -11.47
C VAL A 227 33.62 3.83 -10.60
N ARG A 228 33.69 5.17 -10.67
CA ARG A 228 32.74 6.05 -9.97
C ARG A 228 31.29 5.74 -10.38
N MET A 229 31.03 5.59 -11.67
CA MET A 229 29.70 5.25 -12.20
C MET A 229 29.21 3.85 -11.75
N ASP A 230 30.08 2.82 -11.79
CA ASP A 230 29.75 1.47 -11.30
C ASP A 230 29.37 1.48 -9.81
N TYR A 231 30.15 2.16 -8.97
CA TYR A 231 29.84 2.26 -7.54
C TYR A 231 28.65 3.17 -7.24
N GLN A 232 28.40 4.22 -8.04
CA GLN A 232 27.18 5.01 -7.93
C GLN A 232 25.94 4.15 -8.20
N GLN A 233 25.94 3.35 -9.27
CA GLN A 233 24.82 2.44 -9.56
C GLN A 233 24.57 1.47 -8.39
N ARG A 234 25.63 0.95 -7.76
CA ARG A 234 25.49 0.09 -6.58
C ARG A 234 24.88 0.81 -5.38
N MET A 235 25.15 2.11 -5.19
CA MET A 235 24.51 2.91 -4.15
C MET A 235 23.04 3.15 -4.46
N ASP A 236 22.71 3.40 -5.73
CA ASP A 236 21.33 3.61 -6.18
C ASP A 236 20.50 2.32 -6.00
N ASP A 237 21.05 1.17 -6.39
CA ASP A 237 20.43 -0.16 -6.21
C ASP A 237 20.21 -0.47 -4.72
N ALA A 238 21.20 -0.19 -3.87
CA ALA A 238 21.10 -0.39 -2.43
C ALA A 238 20.12 0.58 -1.76
N ARG A 239 20.00 1.83 -2.24
CA ARG A 239 18.98 2.78 -1.79
C ARG A 239 17.58 2.31 -2.19
N MET A 240 17.41 1.78 -3.41
CA MET A 240 16.14 1.19 -3.85
C MET A 240 15.71 0.03 -2.94
N MET A 241 16.62 -0.91 -2.66
CA MET A 241 16.37 -2.01 -1.72
C MET A 241 15.95 -1.50 -0.33
N PHE A 242 16.58 -0.42 0.15
CA PHE A 242 16.21 0.21 1.42
C PHE A 242 14.80 0.80 1.36
N ALA A 243 14.49 1.57 0.31
CA ALA A 243 13.16 2.14 0.13
C ALA A 243 12.07 1.06 0.06
N GLU A 244 12.31 -0.03 -0.68
CA GLU A 244 11.40 -1.18 -0.77
C GLU A 244 11.12 -1.83 0.59
N LYS A 245 12.15 -2.02 1.42
CA LYS A 245 11.98 -2.58 2.76
C LYS A 245 11.21 -1.66 3.69
N VAL A 246 11.52 -0.37 3.70
CA VAL A 246 10.77 0.60 4.52
C VAL A 246 9.31 0.68 4.05
N ALA A 247 9.07 0.72 2.74
CA ALA A 247 7.73 0.70 2.15
C ALA A 247 6.95 -0.56 2.58
N GLN A 248 7.58 -1.73 2.48
CA GLN A 248 6.99 -3.00 2.92
C GLN A 248 6.55 -2.96 4.39
N TYR A 249 7.36 -2.37 5.28
CA TYR A 249 7.09 -2.41 6.71
C TYR A 249 6.16 -1.30 7.22
N THR A 250 6.22 -0.14 6.58
CA THR A 250 5.42 1.05 6.99
C THR A 250 4.09 1.15 6.25
N GLY A 251 3.95 0.50 5.10
CA GLY A 251 2.80 0.66 4.20
C GLY A 251 2.88 1.90 3.29
N LEU A 252 3.97 2.68 3.35
CA LEU A 252 4.25 3.74 2.38
C LEU A 252 4.51 3.16 0.99
N SER A 253 4.30 3.95 -0.06
CA SER A 253 4.79 3.58 -1.40
C SER A 253 6.30 3.77 -1.49
N VAL A 254 6.95 2.96 -2.33
CA VAL A 254 8.40 3.11 -2.62
C VAL A 254 8.71 4.52 -3.10
N ASP A 255 7.86 5.10 -3.96
CA ASP A 255 8.02 6.47 -4.45
C ASP A 255 7.98 7.51 -3.32
N ALA A 256 7.08 7.35 -2.34
CA ALA A 256 7.02 8.26 -1.19
C ALA A 256 8.29 8.18 -0.33
N VAL A 257 8.82 6.97 -0.12
CA VAL A 257 10.08 6.78 0.60
C VAL A 257 11.26 7.35 -0.19
N MET A 258 11.31 7.13 -1.50
CA MET A 258 12.36 7.67 -2.37
C MET A 258 12.34 9.20 -2.40
N ALA A 259 11.16 9.82 -2.44
CA ALA A 259 10.99 11.27 -2.44
C ALA A 259 11.56 11.98 -1.20
N THR A 260 11.86 11.23 -0.13
CA THR A 260 12.54 11.79 1.05
C THR A 260 13.96 12.26 0.77
N GLU A 261 14.60 11.82 -0.32
CA GLU A 261 16.00 12.16 -0.64
C GLU A 261 16.97 11.94 0.52
N ALA A 262 16.73 10.87 1.31
CA ALA A 262 17.48 10.53 2.51
C ALA A 262 17.54 11.67 3.55
N ALA A 263 16.55 12.56 3.56
CA ALA A 263 16.42 13.62 4.55
C ALA A 263 16.15 13.07 5.96
N ILE A 264 16.45 13.91 6.95
CA ILE A 264 16.12 13.68 8.36
C ILE A 264 14.87 14.49 8.70
N TYR A 265 14.01 13.90 9.53
CA TYR A 265 12.76 14.48 9.99
C TYR A 265 12.72 14.51 11.52
N ASP A 266 12.30 15.65 12.08
CA ASP A 266 12.22 15.86 13.52
C ASP A 266 10.80 15.56 14.02
N GLY A 267 10.68 14.75 15.06
CA GLY A 267 9.45 14.50 15.82
C GLY A 267 8.19 14.38 14.94
N GLN A 268 7.34 15.41 14.99
CA GLN A 268 6.08 15.47 14.25
C GLN A 268 6.25 15.38 12.73
N ALA A 269 7.30 15.98 12.16
CA ALA A 269 7.56 15.89 10.72
C ALA A 269 7.82 14.45 10.27
N GLY A 270 8.37 13.62 11.16
CA GLY A 270 8.54 12.19 10.93
C GLY A 270 7.22 11.43 10.88
N ILE A 271 6.23 11.85 11.69
CA ILE A 271 4.87 11.30 11.67
C ILE A 271 4.14 11.75 10.41
N ASP A 272 4.24 13.03 10.05
CA ASP A 272 3.59 13.59 8.86
C ASP A 272 4.13 12.95 7.57
N ALA A 273 5.42 12.55 7.57
CA ALA A 273 6.04 11.77 6.49
C ALA A 273 5.67 10.27 6.50
N GLY A 274 4.94 9.79 7.52
CA GLY A 274 4.56 8.38 7.70
C GLY A 274 5.69 7.47 8.21
N LEU A 275 6.83 8.03 8.59
CA LEU A 275 7.97 7.28 9.12
C LEU A 275 7.80 6.92 10.60
N ALA A 276 6.94 7.63 11.33
CA ALA A 276 6.55 7.33 12.71
C ALA A 276 5.02 7.37 12.88
N ASP A 277 4.51 6.78 13.97
CA ASP A 277 3.07 6.65 14.21
C ASP A 277 2.56 7.58 15.30
N GLU A 278 3.35 7.84 16.35
CA GLU A 278 2.89 8.58 17.53
C GLU A 278 4.02 9.29 18.26
N MET A 279 3.75 10.52 18.70
CA MET A 279 4.67 11.28 19.54
C MET A 279 4.38 11.00 21.02
N VAL A 280 5.42 10.69 21.78
CA VAL A 280 5.34 10.38 23.22
C VAL A 280 6.46 11.05 24.01
N ASN A 281 6.28 11.19 25.32
CA ASN A 281 7.42 11.36 26.21
C ASN A 281 8.10 9.99 26.39
N ALA A 282 9.43 9.94 26.30
CA ALA A 282 10.18 8.69 26.44
C ALA A 282 9.87 7.95 27.75
N ALA A 283 9.65 8.69 28.86
CA ALA A 283 9.30 8.10 30.15
C ALA A 283 7.97 7.35 30.14
N ASP A 284 7.07 7.69 29.22
CA ASP A 284 5.73 7.12 29.13
C ASP A 284 5.64 5.96 28.13
N ALA A 285 6.66 5.74 27.28
CA ALA A 285 6.60 4.79 26.16
C ALA A 285 6.20 3.36 26.59
N VAL A 286 6.77 2.86 27.69
CA VAL A 286 6.42 1.54 28.25
C VAL A 286 4.97 1.52 28.74
N THR A 287 4.50 2.59 29.36
CA THR A 287 3.12 2.71 29.85
C THR A 287 2.14 2.74 28.68
N VAL A 288 2.42 3.52 27.63
CA VAL A 288 1.64 3.60 26.40
C VAL A 288 1.54 2.21 25.74
N MET A 289 2.67 1.51 25.58
CA MET A 289 2.69 0.16 25.01
C MET A 289 1.89 -0.83 25.88
N THR A 290 2.09 -0.79 27.20
CA THR A 290 1.38 -1.67 28.13
C THR A 290 -0.14 -1.45 28.06
N ALA A 291 -0.60 -0.20 27.96
CA ALA A 291 -2.01 0.14 27.82
C ALA A 291 -2.58 -0.38 26.49
N ALA A 292 -1.86 -0.21 25.39
CA ALA A 292 -2.27 -0.70 24.07
C ALA A 292 -2.35 -2.24 23.99
N LEU A 293 -1.43 -2.96 24.63
CA LEU A 293 -1.50 -4.43 24.68
C LEU A 293 -2.69 -4.91 25.54
N LYS A 294 -3.02 -4.21 26.63
CA LYS A 294 -4.21 -4.51 27.44
C LYS A 294 -5.51 -4.24 26.69
N SER A 295 -5.59 -3.16 25.91
CA SER A 295 -6.78 -2.87 25.11
C SER A 295 -6.96 -3.89 23.99
N LYS A 296 -5.89 -4.31 23.31
CA LYS A 296 -5.91 -5.39 22.32
C LYS A 296 -6.34 -6.72 22.93
N SER A 297 -5.85 -7.06 24.13
CA SER A 297 -6.31 -8.25 24.86
C SER A 297 -7.79 -8.16 25.27
N ARG A 298 -8.30 -6.97 25.62
CA ARG A 298 -9.75 -6.78 25.87
C ARG A 298 -10.58 -6.86 24.59
N GLY A 299 -10.06 -6.36 23.47
CA GLY A 299 -10.66 -6.47 22.15
C GLY A 299 -10.73 -7.92 21.67
N ASN A 300 -9.67 -8.70 21.89
CA ASN A 300 -9.63 -10.14 21.59
C ASN A 300 -10.43 -11.00 22.59
N ASN A 301 -10.72 -10.49 23.80
CA ASN A 301 -11.59 -11.13 24.79
C ASN A 301 -13.07 -10.78 24.62
N MET A 302 -13.41 -9.80 23.78
CA MET A 302 -14.73 -9.77 23.14
C MET A 302 -14.66 -10.78 22.01
N ALA A 303 -15.47 -11.83 22.07
CA ALA A 303 -15.48 -12.90 21.09
C ALA A 303 -15.37 -12.32 19.67
N GLU A 304 -14.31 -12.71 18.96
CA GLU A 304 -14.15 -12.46 17.54
C GLU A 304 -15.39 -13.04 16.87
N LEU A 305 -16.35 -12.18 16.52
CA LEU A 305 -17.50 -12.57 15.72
C LEU A 305 -16.91 -13.15 14.45
N THR A 306 -17.20 -14.42 14.21
CA THR A 306 -16.78 -15.11 12.98
C THR A 306 -17.22 -14.27 11.77
N ALA A 307 -16.52 -14.35 10.63
CA ALA A 307 -16.90 -13.60 9.43
C ALA A 307 -18.39 -13.80 9.05
N THR A 308 -18.97 -14.95 9.43
CA THR A 308 -20.39 -15.27 9.30
C THR A 308 -21.27 -14.47 10.27
N GLU A 309 -20.86 -14.30 11.52
CA GLU A 309 -21.58 -13.49 12.51
C GLU A 309 -21.45 -11.99 12.25
N ALA A 310 -20.29 -11.52 11.76
CA ALA A 310 -20.12 -10.13 11.31
C ALA A 310 -21.02 -9.82 10.09
N ALA A 311 -21.12 -10.75 9.13
CA ALA A 311 -22.05 -10.61 8.01
C ALA A 311 -23.52 -10.68 8.46
N ALA A 312 -23.86 -11.54 9.43
CA ALA A 312 -25.22 -11.61 9.99
C ALA A 312 -25.58 -10.31 10.74
N GLN A 313 -24.66 -9.76 11.50
CA GLN A 313 -24.85 -8.50 12.22
C GLN A 313 -24.99 -7.31 11.27
N GLU A 314 -24.21 -7.28 10.19
CA GLU A 314 -24.32 -6.24 9.16
C GLU A 314 -25.64 -6.35 8.39
N ASN A 315 -26.07 -7.56 8.03
CA ASN A 315 -27.38 -7.80 7.42
C ASN A 315 -28.52 -7.39 8.37
N GLN A 316 -28.39 -7.67 9.67
CA GLN A 316 -29.37 -7.27 10.68
C GLN A 316 -29.43 -5.74 10.85
N ARG A 317 -28.28 -5.05 10.74
CA ARG A 317 -28.20 -3.59 10.74
C ARG A 317 -28.90 -2.99 9.52
N VAL A 318 -28.59 -3.50 8.32
CA VAL A 318 -29.21 -3.06 7.06
C VAL A 318 -30.73 -3.27 7.10
N MET A 319 -31.19 -4.44 7.54
CA MET A 319 -32.62 -4.72 7.68
C MET A 319 -33.28 -3.86 8.77
N GLY A 320 -32.57 -3.55 9.85
CA GLY A 320 -33.05 -2.66 10.91
C GLY A 320 -33.25 -1.21 10.43
N ILE A 321 -32.41 -0.74 9.50
CA ILE A 321 -32.53 0.59 8.91
C ILE A 321 -33.67 0.64 7.89
N ILE A 322 -33.74 -0.34 6.98
CA ILE A 322 -34.77 -0.37 5.92
C ILE A 322 -36.16 -0.67 6.50
N GLY A 323 -36.23 -1.51 7.54
CA GLY A 323 -37.48 -1.97 8.15
C GLY A 323 -38.02 -1.09 9.28
N CYS A 324 -37.38 0.04 9.61
CA CYS A 324 -37.86 0.90 10.68
C CYS A 324 -39.16 1.64 10.30
N PRO A 325 -40.05 1.95 11.26
CA PRO A 325 -41.28 2.70 11.00
C PRO A 325 -41.05 4.05 10.30
N GLU A 326 -39.93 4.70 10.61
CA GLU A 326 -39.51 5.99 10.06
C GLU A 326 -39.11 5.91 8.57
N ALA A 327 -38.75 4.72 8.07
CA ALA A 327 -38.44 4.49 6.66
C ALA A 327 -39.68 4.52 5.76
N LYS A 328 -40.89 4.39 6.33
CA LYS A 328 -42.14 4.41 5.58
C LYS A 328 -42.40 5.78 4.95
N GLY A 329 -42.44 5.85 3.63
CA GLY A 329 -42.50 7.08 2.82
C GLY A 329 -41.15 7.78 2.61
N ARG A 330 -40.03 7.10 2.92
CA ARG A 330 -38.63 7.56 2.79
C ARG A 330 -37.71 6.42 2.37
N GLU A 331 -38.23 5.47 1.60
CA GLU A 331 -37.61 4.19 1.28
C GLU A 331 -36.24 4.35 0.59
N GLN A 332 -36.14 5.31 -0.34
CA GLN A 332 -34.89 5.62 -1.05
C GLN A 332 -33.80 6.16 -0.11
N LEU A 333 -34.17 7.04 0.83
CA LEU A 333 -33.24 7.57 1.82
C LEU A 333 -32.80 6.50 2.81
N ALA A 334 -33.73 5.64 3.26
CA ALA A 334 -33.41 4.51 4.13
C ALA A 334 -32.42 3.53 3.47
N GLN A 335 -32.58 3.28 2.17
CA GLN A 335 -31.66 2.41 1.42
C GLN A 335 -30.26 3.04 1.26
N MET A 336 -30.17 4.35 1.05
CA MET A 336 -28.90 5.07 1.01
C MET A 336 -28.16 5.01 2.36
N LEU A 337 -28.87 5.26 3.47
CA LEU A 337 -28.30 5.20 4.81
C LEU A 337 -27.87 3.78 5.20
N ALA A 338 -28.60 2.76 4.75
CA ALA A 338 -28.23 1.36 4.96
C ALA A 338 -26.95 0.98 4.19
N SER A 339 -26.72 1.61 3.03
CA SER A 339 -25.54 1.37 2.18
C SER A 339 -24.25 2.00 2.70
N GLN A 340 -24.32 2.86 3.72
CA GLN A 340 -23.14 3.47 4.36
C GLN A 340 -22.58 2.56 5.47
N PRO A 341 -21.32 2.07 5.35
CA PRO A 341 -20.69 1.26 6.38
C PRO A 341 -20.56 2.04 7.71
N GLY A 342 -20.83 1.38 8.83
CA GLY A 342 -20.68 1.97 10.17
C GLY A 342 -21.84 2.86 10.64
N MET A 343 -22.88 3.08 9.84
CA MET A 343 -24.06 3.84 10.24
C MET A 343 -24.94 3.05 11.21
N SER A 344 -25.19 3.56 12.42
CA SER A 344 -26.05 2.86 13.39
C SER A 344 -27.54 2.97 13.01
N VAL A 345 -28.34 1.97 13.41
CA VAL A 345 -29.81 1.98 13.20
C VAL A 345 -30.43 3.23 13.83
N THR A 346 -29.97 3.61 15.03
CA THR A 346 -30.45 4.80 15.75
C THR A 346 -30.12 6.12 15.07
N GLN A 347 -28.93 6.23 14.47
CA GLN A 347 -28.54 7.41 13.68
C GLN A 347 -29.38 7.51 12.41
N ALA A 348 -29.57 6.39 11.70
CA ALA A 348 -30.41 6.36 10.50
C ALA A 348 -31.86 6.72 10.83
N GLN A 349 -32.42 6.21 11.94
CA GLN A 349 -33.76 6.57 12.43
C GLN A 349 -33.88 8.08 12.72
N ALA A 350 -32.88 8.69 13.36
CA ALA A 350 -32.89 10.13 13.62
C ALA A 350 -32.88 10.95 12.33
N ILE A 351 -32.10 10.52 11.33
CA ILE A 351 -32.05 11.17 10.00
C ILE A 351 -33.38 11.00 9.27
N LEU A 352 -33.97 9.81 9.29
CA LEU A 352 -35.27 9.51 8.66
C LEU A 352 -36.41 10.28 9.33
N ALA A 353 -36.41 10.38 10.66
CA ALA A 353 -37.41 11.14 11.42
C ALA A 353 -37.32 12.66 11.15
N ALA A 354 -36.12 13.18 10.90
CA ALA A 354 -35.88 14.58 10.58
C ALA A 354 -36.20 14.94 9.11
N ALA A 355 -36.26 13.95 8.22
CA ALA A 355 -36.58 14.16 6.82
C ALA A 355 -38.08 14.33 6.60
N ALA A 356 -38.49 15.27 5.73
CA ALA A 356 -39.88 15.38 5.28
C ALA A 356 -40.26 14.13 4.45
N PRO A 357 -41.51 13.62 4.54
CA PRO A 357 -41.95 12.52 3.68
C PRO A 357 -41.87 12.97 2.22
N GLN A 358 -41.25 12.17 1.36
CA GLN A 358 -41.20 12.49 -0.07
C GLN A 358 -42.62 12.37 -0.65
N GLN A 359 -43.10 13.43 -1.29
CA GLN A 359 -44.17 13.29 -2.28
C GLN A 359 -43.63 12.39 -3.41
N GLU A 360 -44.44 11.42 -3.83
CA GLU A 360 -44.17 10.63 -5.04
C GLU A 360 -43.88 11.59 -6.20
N VAL A 361 -42.61 11.69 -6.58
CA VAL A 361 -42.22 12.37 -7.81
C VAL A 361 -42.50 11.38 -8.93
N VAL A 362 -43.79 11.24 -9.27
CA VAL A 362 -44.24 10.50 -10.44
C VAL A 362 -43.61 11.20 -11.66
N SER A 363 -42.82 10.46 -12.43
CA SER A 363 -42.13 11.03 -13.59
C SER A 363 -43.16 11.52 -14.62
N GLU A 364 -42.83 12.54 -15.41
CA GLU A 364 -43.73 12.99 -16.49
C GLU A 364 -44.04 11.86 -17.49
N ALA A 365 -43.11 10.92 -17.69
CA ALA A 365 -43.33 9.72 -18.50
C ALA A 365 -44.46 8.84 -17.95
N ASP A 366 -44.50 8.62 -16.64
CA ASP A 366 -45.57 7.84 -15.99
C ASP A 366 -46.91 8.59 -16.06
N ARG A 367 -46.89 9.92 -15.95
CA ARG A 367 -48.09 10.76 -16.13
C ARG A 367 -48.63 10.71 -17.56
N ILE A 368 -47.76 10.67 -18.56
CA ILE A 368 -48.14 10.55 -19.99
C ILE A 368 -48.77 9.18 -20.27
N MET A 369 -48.20 8.11 -19.70
CA MET A 369 -48.71 6.75 -19.88
C MET A 369 -50.04 6.51 -19.17
N ALA A 370 -50.35 7.28 -18.11
CA ALA A 370 -51.59 7.20 -17.35
C ALA A 370 -52.76 8.04 -17.94
N LEU A 371 -52.56 8.74 -19.06
CA LEU A 371 -53.61 9.53 -19.72
C LEU A 371 -54.66 8.61 -20.36
N GLU A 372 -55.95 8.96 -20.23
CA GLU A 372 -57.06 8.23 -20.88
C GLU A 372 -56.90 8.19 -22.41
N GLU A 373 -56.31 9.23 -23.00
CA GLU A 373 -56.08 9.33 -24.45
C GLU A 373 -54.99 8.37 -24.97
N ALA A 374 -54.16 7.81 -24.07
CA ALA A 374 -53.20 6.76 -24.38
C ALA A 374 -53.87 5.41 -24.68
N ASP A 375 -55.15 5.24 -24.30
CA ASP A 375 -55.88 4.00 -24.51
C ASP A 375 -56.23 3.78 -26.01
N GLY A 376 -55.63 2.74 -26.58
CA GLY A 376 -55.59 2.46 -28.01
C GLY A 376 -54.49 3.18 -28.80
N ARG A 377 -53.53 3.84 -28.13
CA ARG A 377 -52.39 4.58 -28.72
C ARG A 377 -51.07 4.36 -27.96
N GLY A 378 -50.92 3.20 -27.31
CA GLY A 378 -49.84 2.93 -26.36
C GLY A 378 -48.42 3.10 -26.92
N THR A 379 -48.19 2.77 -28.20
CA THR A 379 -46.89 2.97 -28.86
C THR A 379 -46.56 4.46 -29.06
N LEU A 380 -47.54 5.28 -29.40
CA LEU A 380 -47.36 6.73 -29.51
C LEU A 380 -47.17 7.37 -28.13
N ALA A 381 -47.94 6.94 -27.12
CA ALA A 381 -47.79 7.39 -25.75
C ALA A 381 -46.39 7.07 -25.18
N ALA A 382 -45.88 5.86 -25.44
CA ALA A 382 -44.52 5.46 -25.05
C ALA A 382 -43.44 6.27 -25.78
N THR A 383 -43.65 6.61 -27.05
CA THR A 383 -42.72 7.44 -27.82
C THR A 383 -42.69 8.88 -27.29
N LEU A 384 -43.85 9.44 -26.94
CA LEU A 384 -43.95 10.77 -26.33
C LEU A 384 -43.33 10.79 -24.93
N ALA A 385 -43.51 9.73 -24.14
CA ALA A 385 -42.89 9.58 -22.83
C ALA A 385 -41.35 9.49 -22.90
N ALA A 386 -40.79 9.07 -24.04
CA ALA A 386 -39.35 8.97 -24.27
C ALA A 386 -38.71 10.25 -24.85
N MET A 387 -39.51 11.26 -25.21
CA MET A 387 -38.99 12.52 -25.75
C MET A 387 -38.50 13.46 -24.62
N PRO A 388 -37.30 14.07 -24.73
CA PRO A 388 -36.86 15.10 -23.80
C PRO A 388 -37.84 16.30 -23.81
N ASP A 389 -38.14 16.84 -22.64
CA ASP A 389 -39.01 18.01 -22.43
C ASP A 389 -40.50 17.83 -22.83
N MET A 390 -40.97 16.59 -23.03
CA MET A 390 -42.39 16.29 -23.22
C MET A 390 -43.12 16.29 -21.88
N THR A 391 -44.19 17.10 -21.77
CA THR A 391 -45.06 17.15 -20.59
C THR A 391 -46.37 16.42 -20.84
N ALA A 392 -47.02 15.94 -19.78
CA ALA A 392 -48.31 15.25 -19.85
C ALA A 392 -49.38 16.06 -20.63
N GLU A 393 -49.44 17.37 -20.45
CA GLU A 393 -50.39 18.24 -21.16
C GLU A 393 -50.12 18.33 -22.69
N ARG A 394 -48.86 18.38 -23.09
CA ARG A 394 -48.50 18.39 -24.52
C ARG A 394 -48.74 17.02 -25.15
N ALA A 395 -48.39 15.95 -24.45
CA ALA A 395 -48.64 14.58 -24.91
C ALA A 395 -50.14 14.30 -25.05
N LYS A 396 -50.97 14.75 -24.09
CA LYS A 396 -52.44 14.65 -24.14
C LYS A 396 -53.01 15.28 -25.41
N THR A 397 -52.54 16.48 -25.75
CA THR A 397 -52.97 17.21 -26.95
C THR A 397 -52.60 16.44 -28.23
N ILE A 398 -51.41 15.84 -28.30
CA ILE A 398 -50.93 15.06 -29.44
C ILE A 398 -51.70 13.73 -29.57
N LEU A 399 -51.94 13.05 -28.45
CA LEU A 399 -52.69 11.79 -28.41
C LEU A 399 -54.16 11.98 -28.83
N ALA A 400 -54.80 13.08 -28.41
CA ALA A 400 -56.17 13.42 -28.79
C ALA A 400 -56.32 13.72 -30.30
N ALA A 401 -55.29 14.23 -30.96
CA ALA A 401 -55.31 14.59 -32.38
C ALA A 401 -55.05 13.40 -33.33
N THR A 402 -54.66 12.23 -32.81
CA THR A 402 -54.23 11.08 -33.62
C THR A 402 -55.35 10.02 -33.75
N PRO A 403 -55.71 9.54 -34.95
CA PRO A 403 -56.69 8.46 -35.13
C PRO A 403 -56.16 7.11 -34.61
N ARG A 404 -57.04 6.26 -34.06
CA ARG A 404 -56.67 4.91 -33.57
C ARG A 404 -56.24 4.02 -34.75
N MET A 405 -55.11 3.33 -34.64
CA MET A 405 -54.64 2.38 -35.65
C MET A 405 -54.91 0.93 -35.20
N ASP A 406 -55.78 0.24 -35.94
CA ASP A 406 -55.79 -1.22 -36.02
C ASP A 406 -54.63 -1.66 -36.94
N ALA A 407 -53.76 -2.57 -36.48
CA ALA A 407 -52.55 -2.97 -37.18
C ALA A 407 -52.71 -4.29 -37.97
N THR A 408 -52.35 -4.27 -39.26
CA THR A 408 -51.90 -5.47 -40.01
C THR A 408 -50.58 -5.14 -40.71
N SER A 409 -49.57 -6.01 -40.58
CA SER A 409 -48.22 -5.75 -41.05
C SER A 409 -48.12 -5.97 -42.57
N LEU A 410 -47.25 -5.21 -43.26
CA LEU A 410 -47.00 -5.32 -44.71
C LEU A 410 -46.63 -6.75 -45.12
N SER A 411 -45.90 -7.47 -44.26
CA SER A 411 -45.53 -8.87 -44.42
C SER A 411 -46.75 -9.79 -44.51
N ASP A 412 -47.76 -9.59 -43.66
CA ASP A 412 -48.99 -10.39 -43.69
C ASP A 412 -49.81 -10.11 -44.95
N SER A 413 -49.79 -8.86 -45.44
CA SER A 413 -50.46 -8.45 -46.67
C SER A 413 -49.83 -9.05 -47.94
N ILE A 414 -48.52 -9.31 -47.96
CA ILE A 414 -47.83 -9.92 -49.10
C ILE A 414 -47.97 -11.45 -49.08
N LEU A 415 -47.90 -12.07 -47.89
CA LEU A 415 -48.05 -13.53 -47.73
C LEU A 415 -49.49 -14.02 -47.97
N SER A 416 -50.48 -13.14 -47.84
CA SER A 416 -51.89 -13.45 -48.09
C SER A 416 -52.34 -13.28 -49.54
N LEU A 417 -51.43 -12.89 -50.45
CA LEU A 417 -51.72 -12.81 -51.89
C LEU A 417 -51.94 -14.22 -52.48
N ASP A 418 -52.90 -14.34 -53.40
CA ASP A 418 -53.16 -15.62 -54.08
C ASP A 418 -51.98 -16.06 -54.95
N GLU A 419 -51.23 -15.11 -55.50
CA GLU A 419 -50.01 -15.34 -56.30
C GLU A 419 -48.84 -15.87 -55.46
N ALA A 420 -48.89 -15.76 -54.13
CA ALA A 420 -47.90 -16.31 -53.22
C ALA A 420 -48.06 -17.82 -52.99
N LYS A 421 -49.21 -18.41 -53.33
CA LYS A 421 -49.47 -19.85 -53.16
C LYS A 421 -48.58 -20.66 -54.12
N GLY A 422 -47.75 -21.54 -53.56
CA GLY A 422 -46.73 -22.31 -54.28
C GLY A 422 -45.43 -21.55 -54.56
N ARG A 423 -45.29 -20.31 -54.05
CA ARG A 423 -44.12 -19.43 -54.18
C ARG A 423 -43.79 -18.73 -52.84
N GLU A 424 -44.11 -19.38 -51.71
CA GLU A 424 -44.11 -18.77 -50.38
C GLU A 424 -42.70 -18.28 -49.96
N GLU A 425 -41.65 -18.98 -50.39
CA GLU A 425 -40.26 -18.60 -50.08
C GLU A 425 -39.84 -17.31 -50.83
N LEU A 426 -40.35 -17.11 -52.04
CA LEU A 426 -40.10 -15.89 -52.81
C LEU A 426 -40.93 -14.72 -52.27
N ALA A 427 -42.20 -14.97 -51.91
CA ALA A 427 -43.07 -13.98 -51.26
C ALA A 427 -42.49 -13.49 -49.91
N GLY A 428 -41.93 -14.40 -49.11
CA GLY A 428 -41.25 -14.06 -47.86
C GLY A 428 -40.03 -13.15 -48.07
N LYS A 429 -39.22 -13.40 -49.10
CA LYS A 429 -38.05 -12.57 -49.42
C LYS A 429 -38.47 -11.18 -49.93
N LEU A 430 -39.52 -11.09 -50.75
CA LEU A 430 -40.09 -9.82 -51.19
C LEU A 430 -40.61 -8.97 -50.02
N ALA A 431 -41.28 -9.60 -49.04
CA ALA A 431 -41.76 -8.93 -47.83
C ALA A 431 -40.64 -8.33 -46.96
N THR A 432 -39.42 -8.89 -47.05
CA THR A 432 -38.23 -8.36 -46.34
C THR A 432 -37.37 -7.41 -47.18
N THR A 433 -37.75 -7.15 -48.44
CA THR A 433 -36.97 -6.27 -49.33
C THR A 433 -37.29 -4.80 -49.03
N PRO A 434 -36.29 -3.97 -48.70
CA PRO A 434 -36.52 -2.55 -48.41
C PRO A 434 -37.15 -1.82 -49.60
N GLY A 435 -38.26 -1.11 -49.37
CA GLY A 435 -38.97 -0.33 -50.39
C GLY A 435 -39.98 -1.12 -51.25
N MET A 436 -40.21 -2.40 -50.96
CA MET A 436 -41.20 -3.24 -51.66
C MET A 436 -42.65 -2.86 -51.27
N THR A 437 -43.53 -2.70 -52.26
CA THR A 437 -44.98 -2.55 -52.04
C THR A 437 -45.73 -3.84 -52.32
N VAL A 438 -46.96 -3.97 -51.81
CA VAL A 438 -47.82 -5.16 -52.04
C VAL A 438 -48.10 -5.36 -53.54
N GLU A 439 -48.26 -4.28 -54.30
CA GLU A 439 -48.51 -4.32 -55.74
C GLU A 439 -47.28 -4.79 -56.52
N GLN A 440 -46.08 -4.29 -56.17
CA GLN A 440 -44.83 -4.75 -56.77
C GLN A 440 -44.55 -6.22 -56.47
N ALA A 441 -44.83 -6.66 -55.24
CA ALA A 441 -44.69 -8.06 -54.86
C ALA A 441 -45.64 -8.96 -55.67
N ARG A 442 -46.89 -8.51 -55.90
CA ARG A 442 -47.86 -9.23 -56.74
C ARG A 442 -47.37 -9.41 -58.18
N GLU A 443 -46.86 -8.35 -58.81
CA GLU A 443 -46.35 -8.41 -60.19
C GLU A 443 -45.15 -9.35 -60.33
N LEU A 444 -44.22 -9.30 -59.37
CA LEU A 444 -43.03 -10.16 -59.36
C LEU A 444 -43.37 -11.64 -59.13
N LEU A 445 -44.38 -11.92 -58.28
CA LEU A 445 -44.87 -13.28 -58.06
C LEU A 445 -45.58 -13.84 -59.31
N ALA A 446 -46.32 -13.01 -60.04
CA ALA A 446 -47.01 -13.40 -61.26
C ALA A 446 -46.07 -13.68 -62.46
N ALA A 447 -44.88 -13.05 -62.48
CA ALA A 447 -43.92 -13.17 -63.59
C ALA A 447 -42.94 -14.35 -63.46
N ALA A 448 -42.92 -15.06 -62.33
CA ALA A 448 -41.95 -16.14 -62.06
C ALA A 448 -42.43 -17.51 -62.59
N PRO A 449 -41.61 -18.25 -63.38
CA PRO A 449 -41.98 -19.55 -63.95
C PRO A 449 -42.12 -20.65 -62.88
N ASP A 450 -43.13 -21.52 -63.03
CA ASP A 450 -43.43 -22.63 -62.11
C ASP A 450 -42.32 -23.70 -62.14
N THR A 451 -41.50 -23.80 -61.10
CA THR A 451 -40.52 -24.89 -60.97
C THR A 451 -40.97 -25.93 -59.96
N SER A 452 -41.79 -26.87 -60.42
CA SER A 452 -41.93 -28.20 -59.82
C SER A 452 -41.10 -29.20 -60.65
N GLY A 453 -39.84 -29.44 -60.28
CA GLY A 453 -39.01 -30.47 -60.94
C GLY A 453 -37.50 -30.24 -60.85
N SER A 454 -36.77 -31.30 -60.52
CA SER A 454 -35.33 -31.39 -60.26
C SER A 454 -34.41 -31.05 -61.45
N GLY A 455 -33.36 -30.25 -61.21
CA GLY A 455 -32.21 -30.13 -62.11
C GLY A 455 -31.34 -28.92 -61.79
N GLY A 456 -30.14 -29.13 -61.24
CA GLY A 456 -29.26 -28.07 -60.77
C GLY A 456 -28.83 -27.07 -61.85
N VAL A 457 -29.06 -25.79 -61.58
CA VAL A 457 -28.42 -24.65 -62.26
C VAL A 457 -27.84 -23.77 -61.15
N SER A 458 -26.53 -23.50 -61.24
CA SER A 458 -25.77 -22.76 -60.23
C SER A 458 -26.31 -21.34 -60.04
N MET A 459 -26.73 -21.03 -58.80
CA MET A 459 -27.30 -19.75 -58.37
C MET A 459 -26.36 -18.54 -58.53
N ASN A 460 -25.08 -18.77 -58.84
CA ASN A 460 -24.10 -17.71 -59.01
C ASN A 460 -24.33 -16.85 -60.26
N ASN A 461 -24.99 -17.39 -61.30
CA ASN A 461 -25.08 -16.68 -62.59
C ASN A 461 -26.14 -15.56 -62.62
N VAL A 462 -27.20 -15.64 -61.80
CA VAL A 462 -28.28 -14.64 -61.79
C VAL A 462 -27.94 -13.48 -60.85
N PHE A 463 -27.28 -13.78 -59.74
CA PHE A 463 -26.76 -12.80 -58.80
C PHE A 463 -25.61 -11.97 -59.39
N ASP A 464 -24.70 -12.60 -60.15
CA ASP A 464 -23.62 -11.88 -60.86
C ASP A 464 -24.15 -10.98 -61.99
N GLN A 465 -25.26 -11.35 -62.63
CA GLN A 465 -25.87 -10.54 -63.69
C GLN A 465 -26.57 -9.29 -63.12
N PHE A 466 -27.15 -9.42 -61.93
CA PHE A 466 -27.73 -8.30 -61.17
C PHE A 466 -26.66 -7.35 -60.63
N MET A 467 -25.56 -7.86 -60.08
CA MET A 467 -24.44 -7.04 -59.55
C MET A 467 -23.67 -6.30 -60.66
N ARG A 468 -23.65 -6.82 -61.89
CA ARG A 468 -23.09 -6.13 -63.07
C ARG A 468 -23.97 -5.01 -63.62
N ALA A 469 -25.28 -5.03 -63.36
CA ALA A 469 -26.21 -4.01 -63.83
C ALA A 469 -26.27 -2.77 -62.90
N GLN A 470 -25.74 -2.88 -61.67
CA GLN A 470 -25.83 -1.82 -60.64
C GLN A 470 -24.50 -1.36 -60.03
N SER A 471 -23.36 -1.64 -60.66
CA SER A 471 -22.06 -1.13 -60.20
C SER A 471 -21.59 0.10 -61.00
N PRO A 472 -21.33 1.25 -60.36
CA PRO A 472 -20.55 2.34 -60.95
C PRO A 472 -19.07 1.94 -61.09
N SER A 473 -18.45 2.42 -62.16
CA SER A 473 -17.12 2.08 -62.68
C SER A 473 -15.94 2.26 -61.71
N ALA A 474 -15.01 1.30 -61.74
CA ALA A 474 -13.70 1.37 -61.11
C ALA A 474 -12.78 2.40 -61.79
N VAL A 475 -12.04 3.17 -60.99
CA VAL A 475 -10.92 4.00 -61.46
C VAL A 475 -9.60 3.34 -61.02
N SER A 476 -8.75 3.05 -62.01
CA SER A 476 -7.38 2.56 -61.86
C SER A 476 -6.35 3.66 -62.13
N GLY A 477 -5.30 3.72 -61.31
CA GLY A 477 -3.89 3.86 -61.74
C GLY A 477 -3.32 5.24 -62.13
N GLY A 478 -2.49 5.79 -61.22
CA GLY A 478 -1.06 6.13 -61.46
C GLY A 478 -0.65 7.37 -62.26
N GLY A 479 0.16 8.25 -61.64
CA GLY A 479 0.98 9.26 -62.34
C GLY A 479 1.82 10.21 -61.45
N SER A 480 3.10 9.84 -61.22
CA SER A 480 4.34 10.66 -61.34
C SER A 480 4.50 12.08 -60.72
N GLN A 481 5.68 12.28 -60.06
CA GLN A 481 6.43 13.53 -59.73
C GLN A 481 5.82 14.43 -58.63
N GLY A 482 6.52 15.12 -57.74
CA GLY A 482 7.93 15.46 -57.50
C GLY A 482 7.95 16.69 -56.55
N ASP A 483 9.01 16.83 -55.77
CA ASP A 483 9.44 18.00 -54.97
C ASP A 483 8.66 18.52 -53.73
N ASP A 484 9.37 18.33 -52.62
CA ASP A 484 9.65 19.24 -51.50
C ASP A 484 9.10 20.68 -51.63
N THR A 485 8.16 21.04 -50.75
CA THR A 485 7.93 22.43 -50.32
C THR A 485 7.00 22.46 -49.11
N THR A 486 7.55 22.36 -47.91
CA THR A 486 6.90 22.85 -46.69
C THR A 486 7.81 23.86 -46.01
N MET A 487 7.96 25.01 -46.66
CA MET A 487 8.40 26.28 -46.09
C MET A 487 7.70 27.41 -46.85
N GLN A 488 6.69 28.03 -46.25
CA GLN A 488 6.72 29.46 -45.90
C GLN A 488 5.36 29.98 -45.41
N LEU A 489 5.47 30.92 -44.45
CA LEU A 489 4.52 31.97 -44.04
C LEU A 489 3.52 31.63 -42.90
N MET A 490 3.91 31.94 -41.66
CA MET A 490 3.70 33.29 -41.10
C MET A 490 4.59 33.58 -39.88
N MET A 491 5.03 34.84 -39.79
CA MET A 491 6.05 35.42 -38.92
C MET A 491 5.46 36.09 -37.66
N GLY A 492 6.26 36.28 -36.59
CA GLY A 492 5.94 37.26 -35.53
C GLY A 492 6.68 37.25 -34.18
N ILE A 493 8.01 37.04 -34.13
CA ILE A 493 9.10 37.73 -33.33
C ILE A 493 8.74 38.47 -32.00
N PRO A 494 9.62 38.56 -30.94
CA PRO A 494 10.82 37.78 -30.53
C PRO A 494 10.94 37.49 -29.00
N GLY A 495 11.93 36.66 -28.62
CA GLY A 495 12.51 36.80 -27.27
C GLY A 495 13.51 35.78 -26.70
N THR A 496 14.42 35.16 -27.47
CA THR A 496 15.68 34.61 -26.89
C THR A 496 16.81 34.66 -27.93
N ALA A 497 17.87 35.42 -27.67
CA ALA A 497 19.11 35.37 -28.42
C ALA A 497 20.01 34.25 -27.87
N ALA A 498 20.52 33.41 -28.77
CA ALA A 498 21.53 32.41 -28.49
C ALA A 498 22.87 32.82 -29.11
N ALA A 499 23.93 32.55 -28.33
CA ALA A 499 25.26 32.09 -28.70
C ALA A 499 26.11 32.87 -29.72
N GLU A 500 27.38 33.07 -29.36
CA GLU A 500 28.46 32.77 -30.31
C GLU A 500 29.73 32.29 -29.59
N LYS A 501 30.28 31.18 -30.10
CA LYS A 501 31.65 30.72 -29.90
C LYS A 501 32.57 31.54 -30.81
N GLY A 502 33.80 31.81 -30.38
CA GLY A 502 34.89 32.19 -31.28
C GLY A 502 36.14 32.58 -30.51
N GLY A 503 37.17 31.73 -30.55
CA GLY A 503 38.40 31.92 -29.79
C GLY A 503 39.41 32.88 -30.42
N LYS A 504 40.29 33.40 -29.56
CA LYS A 504 41.74 33.51 -29.74
C LYS A 504 42.40 33.61 -28.37
#